data_AF-A0A928WJ40-F1
#
_entry.id   AF-A0A928WJ40-F1
#
_cell.length_a   1.000
_cell.length_b   1.000
_cell.length_c   1.000
_cell.angle_alpha   90.00
_cell.angle_beta   90.00
_cell.angle_gamma   90.00
#
_symmetry.space_group_name_H-M   'P 1'
#
loop_
_entity.id
_entity.type
_entity.pdbx_description
1 polymer ?
#
loop_
_entity_poly.entity_id
_entity_poly.type
_entity_poly.pdbx_seq_one_letter_code
_entity_poly.pdbx_strand_id
1 'polypeptide(L)'
;MKELKNKVDSIRRTLKAKGIAEVTAAQIEAKILDLCPDFPDDWCSDIRSEVINSLIKDLQPSELATAPAKDSGNTHTEKVSKLEQSEETANITSEATALDCEKDLEAIVHEANELQLKPSIEQSEMPAIASEDEPEETAIALQEKSELVASTANDMGITLSIEEVTAIAENFDYASVNSDYEIAEIESAITAFVQHKAQVTKQKITNMVQGVKETVTRLDNENSQLLNDGLREINNDIKRGSQKFKSSVRTALKAFALPPSKTG
;
A
#
# COMPACT_ATOMS: atom_id res chain seq x y z
N MET A 1 6.65 7.94 -20.68
CA MET A 1 8.05 7.45 -20.59
C MET A 1 9.13 8.51 -20.85
N LYS A 2 9.06 9.33 -21.92
CA LYS A 2 10.12 10.33 -22.22
C LYS A 2 10.30 11.39 -21.11
N GLU A 3 9.20 11.79 -20.46
CA GLU A 3 9.22 12.75 -19.36
C GLU A 3 9.85 12.20 -18.09
N LEU A 4 9.51 10.96 -17.70
CA LEU A 4 10.10 10.27 -16.55
C LEU A 4 11.64 10.21 -16.66
N LYS A 5 12.14 9.84 -17.84
CA LYS A 5 13.58 9.80 -18.12
C LYS A 5 14.25 11.17 -17.93
N ASN A 6 13.62 12.25 -18.39
CA ASN A 6 14.12 13.61 -18.19
C ASN A 6 14.16 14.00 -16.70
N LYS A 7 13.17 13.58 -15.90
CA LYS A 7 13.16 13.84 -14.44
C LYS A 7 14.23 13.02 -13.72
N VAL A 8 14.38 11.75 -14.07
CA VAL A 8 15.45 10.88 -13.56
C VAL A 8 16.83 11.48 -13.83
N ASP A 9 17.09 11.94 -15.04
CA ASP A 9 18.38 12.56 -15.41
C ASP A 9 18.59 13.93 -14.74
N SER A 10 17.52 14.66 -14.42
CA SER A 10 17.57 15.89 -13.64
C SER A 10 17.95 15.61 -12.18
N ILE A 11 17.31 14.64 -11.53
CA ILE A 11 17.61 14.22 -10.15
C ILE A 11 19.03 13.67 -10.05
N ARG A 12 19.43 12.80 -10.99
CA ARG A 12 20.79 12.24 -11.04
C ARG A 12 21.86 13.33 -11.11
N ARG A 13 21.66 14.37 -11.93
CA ARG A 13 22.58 15.52 -12.00
C ARG A 13 22.67 16.25 -10.66
N THR A 14 21.54 16.46 -9.99
CA THR A 14 21.52 17.09 -8.66
C THR A 14 22.23 16.26 -7.59
N LEU A 15 22.03 14.94 -7.57
CA LEU A 15 22.70 14.03 -6.62
C LEU A 15 24.21 13.96 -6.87
N LYS A 16 24.64 13.94 -8.13
CA LYS A 16 26.05 14.00 -8.50
C LYS A 16 26.70 15.32 -8.07
N ALA A 17 25.99 16.44 -8.20
CA ALA A 17 26.46 17.74 -7.69
C ALA A 17 26.58 17.77 -6.15
N LYS A 18 25.80 16.95 -5.43
CA LYS A 18 25.87 16.77 -3.97
C LYS A 18 26.92 15.72 -3.54
N GLY A 19 27.73 15.18 -4.46
CA GLY A 19 28.79 14.21 -4.14
C GLY A 19 28.33 12.76 -4.06
N ILE A 20 27.06 12.45 -4.36
CA ILE A 20 26.54 11.08 -4.35
C ILE A 20 26.63 10.53 -5.78
N ALA A 21 27.74 9.85 -6.07
CA ALA A 21 28.06 9.40 -7.42
C ALA A 21 27.39 8.07 -7.83
N GLU A 22 26.89 7.27 -6.89
CA GLU A 22 26.49 5.87 -7.11
C GLU A 22 24.98 5.62 -7.21
N VAL A 23 24.19 6.60 -7.67
CA VAL A 23 22.73 6.40 -7.82
C VAL A 23 22.35 5.96 -9.23
N THR A 24 21.84 4.74 -9.34
CA THR A 24 21.34 4.18 -10.61
C THR A 24 20.02 4.81 -11.03
N ALA A 25 19.70 4.76 -12.33
CA ALA A 25 18.44 5.31 -12.85
C ALA A 25 17.24 4.55 -12.27
N ALA A 26 17.38 3.23 -12.12
CA ALA A 26 16.36 2.36 -11.54
C ALA A 26 16.05 2.73 -10.09
N GLN A 27 17.04 3.09 -9.27
CA GLN A 27 16.81 3.54 -7.89
C GLN A 27 16.03 4.86 -7.84
N ILE A 28 16.37 5.80 -8.73
CA ILE A 28 15.66 7.09 -8.81
C ILE A 28 14.24 6.87 -9.30
N GLU A 29 14.04 6.06 -10.34
CA GLU A 29 12.74 5.72 -10.89
C GLU A 29 11.85 5.01 -9.87
N ALA A 30 12.39 4.04 -9.14
CA ALA A 30 11.68 3.36 -8.06
C ALA A 30 11.22 4.34 -6.99
N LYS A 31 12.09 5.28 -6.56
CA LYS A 31 11.72 6.31 -5.57
C LYS A 31 10.70 7.31 -6.08
N ILE A 32 10.74 7.65 -7.37
CA ILE A 32 9.71 8.50 -7.99
C ILE A 32 8.35 7.79 -7.95
N LEU A 33 8.29 6.52 -8.36
CA LEU A 33 7.04 5.77 -8.42
C LEU A 33 6.49 5.40 -7.02
N ASP A 34 7.37 5.32 -6.02
CA ASP A 34 6.99 5.10 -4.61
C ASP A 34 6.31 6.34 -4.01
N LEU A 35 6.88 7.52 -4.24
CA LEU A 35 6.36 8.80 -3.73
C LEU A 35 5.26 9.40 -4.60
N CYS A 36 5.17 9.00 -5.86
CA CYS A 36 4.24 9.52 -6.86
C CYS A 36 3.73 8.36 -7.73
N PRO A 37 2.77 7.56 -7.22
CA PRO A 37 2.25 6.38 -7.93
C PRO A 37 1.58 6.72 -9.26
N ASP A 38 0.91 7.88 -9.31
CA ASP A 38 0.20 8.41 -10.48
C ASP A 38 1.04 9.46 -11.22
N PHE A 39 2.34 9.19 -11.40
CA PHE A 39 3.16 9.96 -12.34
C PHE A 39 2.56 9.84 -13.75
N PRO A 40 2.31 10.93 -14.49
CA PRO A 40 2.86 12.29 -14.39
C PRO A 40 1.96 13.35 -13.73
N ASP A 41 0.72 13.02 -13.37
CA ASP A 41 -0.33 13.99 -13.01
C ASP A 41 -0.01 14.73 -11.69
N ASP A 42 0.71 14.06 -10.79
CA ASP A 42 1.06 14.60 -9.47
C ASP A 42 2.47 15.21 -9.38
N TRP A 43 3.23 15.28 -10.48
CA TRP A 43 4.63 15.72 -10.40
C TRP A 43 4.78 17.21 -10.04
N CYS A 44 5.22 17.49 -8.81
CA CYS A 44 5.54 18.85 -8.34
C CYS A 44 7.01 19.00 -7.88
N SER A 45 7.42 20.24 -7.56
CA SER A 45 8.79 20.54 -7.09
C SER A 45 9.10 19.93 -5.72
N ASP A 46 8.06 19.69 -4.91
CA ASP A 46 8.22 19.15 -3.56
C ASP A 46 8.55 17.65 -3.63
N ILE A 47 7.86 16.89 -4.47
CA ILE A 47 8.16 15.47 -4.76
C ILE A 47 9.61 15.32 -5.24
N ARG A 48 10.08 16.20 -6.13
CA ARG A 48 11.48 16.18 -6.58
C ARG A 48 12.45 16.32 -5.40
N SER A 49 12.18 17.25 -4.50
CA SER A 49 13.03 17.53 -3.35
C SER A 49 13.01 16.36 -2.35
N GLU A 50 11.84 15.75 -2.17
CA GLU A 50 11.64 14.60 -1.30
C GLU A 50 12.33 13.33 -1.82
N VAL A 51 12.25 13.06 -3.13
CA VAL A 51 13.02 11.98 -3.79
C VAL A 51 14.52 12.17 -3.55
N ILE A 52 15.03 13.39 -3.71
CA ILE A 52 16.44 13.70 -3.48
C ILE A 52 16.82 13.48 -2.02
N ASN A 53 16.00 13.94 -1.07
CA ASN A 53 16.28 13.80 0.36
C ASN A 53 16.20 12.35 0.84
N SER A 54 15.23 11.57 0.35
CA SER A 54 15.15 10.14 0.64
C SER A 54 16.39 9.41 0.11
N LEU A 55 16.83 9.69 -1.11
CA LEU A 55 18.03 9.06 -1.68
C LEU A 55 19.31 9.45 -0.93
N ILE A 56 19.42 10.69 -0.45
CA ILE A 56 20.54 11.12 0.39
C ILE A 56 20.53 10.35 1.72
N LYS A 57 19.37 10.24 2.37
CA LYS A 57 19.22 9.53 3.65
C LYS A 57 19.56 8.04 3.52
N ASP A 58 19.12 7.41 2.43
CA ASP A 58 19.34 5.98 2.20
C ASP A 58 20.80 5.65 1.83
N LEU A 59 21.57 6.63 1.32
CA LEU A 59 22.95 6.44 0.82
C LEU A 59 24.03 7.06 1.70
N GLN A 60 23.69 7.96 2.63
CA GLN A 60 24.63 8.41 3.63
C GLN A 60 24.71 7.34 4.73
N PRO A 61 25.86 6.67 4.93
CA PRO A 61 26.03 5.82 6.10
C PRO A 61 25.82 6.71 7.35
N SER A 62 24.91 6.31 8.22
CA SER A 62 24.80 6.92 9.55
C SER A 62 26.15 6.78 10.26
N GLU A 63 26.93 7.86 10.29
CA GLU A 63 28.10 8.02 11.14
C GLU A 63 27.68 8.17 12.60
N LEU A 64 26.98 7.18 13.15
CA LEU A 64 26.68 7.06 14.58
C LEU A 64 26.87 5.62 15.07
N ALA A 65 28.03 5.05 14.75
CA ALA A 65 28.52 3.82 15.37
C ALA A 65 30.05 3.78 15.39
N THR A 66 30.67 4.75 16.07
CA THR A 66 32.09 4.65 16.44
C THR A 66 32.19 4.25 17.91
N ALA A 67 32.30 2.94 18.15
CA ALA A 67 32.79 2.39 19.40
C ALA A 67 34.28 2.75 19.58
N PRO A 68 34.77 2.95 20.82
CA PRO A 68 36.10 3.46 21.10
C PRO A 68 37.16 2.36 20.90
N ALA A 69 38.13 2.62 20.03
CA ALA A 69 39.37 1.86 19.97
C ALA A 69 40.33 2.37 21.06
N LYS A 70 40.82 1.41 21.87
CA LYS A 70 41.90 1.58 22.86
C LYS A 70 43.12 2.22 22.22
N ASP A 71 43.63 3.28 22.84
CA ASP A 71 45.08 3.52 22.88
C ASP A 71 45.51 4.02 24.27
N SER A 72 46.72 3.63 24.63
CA SER A 72 47.30 3.65 25.96
C SER A 72 48.11 4.93 26.18
N GLY A 73 47.99 5.58 27.35
CA GLY A 73 48.91 6.68 27.71
C GLY A 73 48.52 7.59 28.88
N ASN A 74 48.72 7.09 30.11
CA ASN A 74 49.28 7.78 31.30
C ASN A 74 49.17 9.32 31.47
N THR A 75 48.45 9.82 32.50
CA THR A 75 49.00 10.42 33.77
C THR A 75 47.96 11.24 34.56
N HIS A 76 47.76 10.84 35.83
CA HIS A 76 47.75 11.64 37.08
C HIS A 76 46.73 12.79 37.39
N THR A 77 46.13 12.66 38.60
CA THR A 77 45.66 13.69 39.58
C THR A 77 44.42 14.54 39.22
N GLU A 78 43.47 14.92 40.08
CA GLU A 78 43.10 14.71 41.50
C GLU A 78 41.75 15.46 41.74
N LYS A 79 40.99 15.08 42.80
CA LYS A 79 39.88 15.81 43.50
C LYS A 79 38.48 15.78 42.85
N VAL A 80 37.47 15.11 43.40
CA VAL A 80 36.75 15.17 44.71
C VAL A 80 35.60 16.18 44.73
N SER A 81 34.42 15.69 45.16
CA SER A 81 33.19 16.37 45.63
C SER A 81 32.26 16.93 44.55
N LYS A 82 30.91 16.84 44.61
CA LYS A 82 29.96 16.51 45.69
C LYS A 82 28.52 16.45 45.10
N LEU A 83 27.63 15.70 45.79
CA LEU A 83 26.17 15.90 45.99
C LEU A 83 25.25 16.01 44.76
N GLU A 84 24.25 15.16 44.52
CA GLU A 84 23.02 14.78 45.27
C GLU A 84 21.77 15.21 44.47
N GLN A 85 20.65 14.55 44.77
CA GLN A 85 19.25 14.77 44.35
C GLN A 85 18.80 13.99 43.09
N SER A 86 17.94 12.97 43.25
CA SER A 86 16.46 13.04 43.37
C SER A 86 15.87 13.14 41.96
N GLU A 87 15.00 12.27 41.41
CA GLU A 87 13.77 11.58 41.85
C GLU A 87 13.61 10.32 40.95
N GLU A 88 13.08 9.19 41.42
CA GLU A 88 11.63 8.86 41.43
C GLU A 88 10.97 9.08 40.05
N THR A 89 10.73 8.05 39.24
CA THR A 89 9.55 7.20 39.38
C THR A 89 9.64 6.01 38.43
N ALA A 90 9.41 4.82 38.96
CA ALA A 90 9.06 3.64 38.19
C ALA A 90 7.64 3.83 37.65
N ASN A 91 7.47 3.87 36.33
CA ASN A 91 6.16 3.66 35.70
C ASN A 91 6.16 2.30 35.01
N ILE A 92 5.90 1.27 35.82
CA ILE A 92 5.51 -0.05 35.33
C ILE A 92 3.99 -0.01 35.23
N THR A 93 3.47 0.33 34.05
CA THR A 93 2.07 0.04 33.73
C THR A 93 2.04 -1.31 33.04
N SER A 94 1.81 -2.33 33.86
CA SER A 94 1.36 -3.65 33.40
C SER A 94 -0.07 -3.49 32.87
N GLU A 95 -0.25 -3.58 31.56
CA GLU A 95 -1.58 -3.75 30.98
C GLU A 95 -1.55 -4.93 30.00
N ALA A 96 -1.69 -6.11 30.58
CA ALA A 96 -2.09 -7.30 29.87
C ALA A 96 -3.60 -7.47 30.10
N THR A 97 -4.39 -7.02 29.13
CA THR A 97 -5.72 -7.57 28.87
C THR A 97 -5.86 -7.72 27.37
N ALA A 98 -5.44 -8.89 26.89
CA ALA A 98 -5.98 -9.48 25.68
C ALA A 98 -7.47 -9.72 25.90
N LEU A 99 -8.32 -9.04 25.14
CA LEU A 99 -9.72 -9.41 24.98
C LEU A 99 -10.26 -8.85 23.65
N ASP A 100 -10.48 -9.79 22.74
CA ASP A 100 -11.62 -9.83 21.81
C ASP A 100 -11.71 -8.73 20.75
N CYS A 101 -10.99 -8.90 19.64
CA CYS A 101 -11.19 -8.12 18.41
C CYS A 101 -11.28 -9.04 17.16
N GLU A 102 -11.83 -10.25 17.31
CA GLU A 102 -12.03 -11.18 16.18
C GLU A 102 -13.44 -11.12 15.56
N LYS A 103 -14.35 -10.24 16.03
CA LYS A 103 -15.76 -10.26 15.59
C LYS A 103 -16.20 -9.21 14.56
N ASP A 104 -15.38 -8.22 14.24
CA ASP A 104 -15.81 -7.09 13.39
C ASP A 104 -15.26 -7.11 11.96
N LEU A 105 -14.47 -8.11 11.56
CA LEU A 105 -13.95 -8.17 10.18
C LEU A 105 -14.92 -8.80 9.17
N GLU A 106 -15.91 -9.58 9.62
CA GLU A 106 -16.93 -10.18 8.74
C GLU A 106 -18.09 -9.22 8.44
N ALA A 107 -18.34 -8.22 9.31
CA ALA A 107 -19.38 -7.20 9.10
C ALA A 107 -19.04 -6.26 7.93
N ILE A 108 -17.76 -5.89 7.77
CA ILE A 108 -17.31 -4.97 6.71
C ILE A 108 -17.38 -5.64 5.32
N VAL A 109 -17.28 -6.98 5.26
CA VAL A 109 -17.40 -7.73 3.99
C VAL A 109 -18.86 -7.89 3.57
N HIS A 110 -19.81 -7.90 4.51
CA HIS A 110 -21.24 -7.99 4.20
C HIS A 110 -21.86 -6.66 3.78
N GLU A 111 -21.41 -5.52 4.32
CA GLU A 111 -21.96 -4.20 3.99
C GLU A 111 -21.53 -3.70 2.59
N ALA A 112 -20.38 -4.17 2.07
CA ALA A 112 -19.95 -3.88 0.70
C ALA A 112 -20.72 -4.65 -0.38
N ASN A 113 -21.56 -5.63 0.00
CA ASN A 113 -22.34 -6.44 -0.93
C ASN A 113 -23.81 -5.96 -1.05
N GLU A 114 -24.21 -4.95 -0.27
CA GLU A 114 -25.59 -4.45 -0.20
C GLU A 114 -25.85 -3.22 -1.11
N LEU A 115 -24.85 -2.79 -1.90
CA LEU A 115 -25.04 -1.87 -3.03
C LEU A 115 -25.33 -2.62 -4.34
N GLN A 116 -26.09 -3.72 -4.26
CA GLN A 116 -26.79 -4.26 -5.42
C GLN A 116 -27.90 -3.28 -5.81
N LEU A 117 -27.60 -2.41 -6.76
CA LEU A 117 -28.57 -1.75 -7.61
C LEU A 117 -29.60 -2.79 -8.09
N LYS A 118 -30.80 -2.75 -7.51
CA LYS A 118 -32.00 -3.39 -8.07
C LYS A 118 -32.27 -2.76 -9.44
N PRO A 119 -32.20 -3.50 -10.56
CA PRO A 119 -32.96 -3.10 -11.73
C PRO A 119 -34.43 -3.41 -11.41
N SER A 120 -35.19 -2.39 -11.01
CA SER A 120 -36.64 -2.45 -10.93
C SER A 120 -37.19 -2.44 -12.34
N ILE A 121 -37.11 -3.57 -13.04
CA ILE A 121 -37.88 -3.82 -14.27
C ILE A 121 -39.19 -4.45 -13.81
N GLU A 122 -40.17 -3.60 -13.52
CA GLU A 122 -41.54 -4.05 -13.42
C GLU A 122 -41.99 -4.53 -14.81
N GLN A 123 -42.45 -5.77 -14.79
CA GLN A 123 -42.97 -6.54 -15.90
C GLN A 123 -44.12 -5.78 -16.56
N SER A 124 -43.93 -5.37 -17.81
CA SER A 124 -45.05 -5.05 -18.69
C SER A 124 -45.56 -6.35 -19.30
N GLU A 125 -46.82 -6.66 -19.00
CA GLU A 125 -47.56 -7.80 -19.52
C GLU A 125 -47.58 -7.79 -21.05
N MET A 126 -47.09 -8.86 -21.67
CA MET A 126 -47.48 -9.24 -23.03
C MET A 126 -48.94 -9.72 -23.03
N PRO A 127 -49.81 -9.19 -23.89
CA PRO A 127 -50.81 -10.03 -24.51
C PRO A 127 -50.19 -10.72 -25.73
N ALA A 128 -50.28 -12.05 -25.75
CA ALA A 128 -50.17 -12.81 -26.97
C ALA A 128 -51.33 -12.44 -27.90
N ILE A 129 -51.02 -11.84 -29.04
CA ILE A 129 -51.96 -11.73 -30.16
C ILE A 129 -51.18 -12.11 -31.41
N ALA A 130 -51.55 -13.25 -31.97
CA ALA A 130 -51.23 -13.60 -33.34
C ALA A 130 -51.99 -12.64 -34.26
N SER A 131 -51.28 -11.93 -35.12
CA SER A 131 -51.85 -11.25 -36.27
C SER A 131 -50.82 -11.24 -37.39
N GLU A 132 -51.08 -12.09 -38.36
CA GLU A 132 -50.65 -11.96 -39.75
C GLU A 132 -51.16 -10.61 -40.31
N ASP A 133 -50.43 -10.06 -41.29
CA ASP A 133 -50.64 -8.78 -42.02
C ASP A 133 -50.30 -7.47 -41.28
N GLU A 134 -49.23 -6.77 -41.73
CA GLU A 134 -49.02 -5.30 -41.60
C GLU A 134 -47.83 -4.84 -42.50
N PRO A 135 -48.08 -4.35 -43.73
CA PRO A 135 -47.15 -3.50 -44.47
C PRO A 135 -47.49 -1.99 -44.39
N GLU A 136 -48.51 -1.57 -43.63
CA GLU A 136 -48.99 -0.18 -43.62
C GLU A 136 -48.32 0.70 -42.54
N GLU A 137 -47.95 0.16 -41.37
CA GLU A 137 -47.29 0.95 -40.31
C GLU A 137 -45.89 1.48 -40.69
N THR A 138 -45.13 0.73 -41.49
CA THR A 138 -43.78 1.14 -41.94
C THR A 138 -43.81 2.20 -43.03
N ALA A 139 -44.86 2.21 -43.86
CA ALA A 139 -45.01 3.18 -44.94
C ALA A 139 -45.38 4.58 -44.42
N ILE A 140 -46.22 4.65 -43.38
CA ILE A 140 -46.63 5.92 -42.74
C ILE A 140 -45.44 6.56 -42.02
N ALA A 141 -44.66 5.77 -41.26
CA ALA A 141 -43.46 6.25 -40.58
C ALA A 141 -42.37 6.73 -41.56
N LEU A 142 -42.23 6.09 -42.73
CA LEU A 142 -41.31 6.52 -43.77
C LEU A 142 -41.76 7.80 -44.46
N GLN A 143 -43.08 7.96 -44.66
CA GLN A 143 -43.66 9.16 -45.24
C GLN A 143 -43.43 10.38 -44.34
N GLU A 144 -43.72 10.26 -43.03
CA GLU A 144 -43.51 11.34 -42.07
C GLU A 144 -42.02 11.76 -41.98
N LYS A 145 -41.10 10.80 -42.03
CA LYS A 145 -39.64 11.07 -42.06
C LYS A 145 -39.21 11.75 -43.35
N SER A 146 -39.76 11.31 -44.49
CA SER A 146 -39.49 11.91 -45.79
C SER A 146 -40.01 13.35 -45.85
N GLU A 147 -41.18 13.62 -45.29
CA GLU A 147 -41.75 14.97 -45.17
C GLU A 147 -40.89 15.86 -44.27
N LEU A 148 -40.37 15.33 -43.15
CA LEU A 148 -39.49 16.07 -42.25
C LEU A 148 -38.14 16.42 -42.91
N VAL A 149 -37.53 15.46 -43.61
CA VAL A 149 -36.29 15.67 -44.37
C VAL A 149 -36.51 16.67 -45.50
N ALA A 150 -37.62 16.58 -46.23
CA ALA A 150 -37.97 17.50 -47.31
C ALA A 150 -38.22 18.94 -46.80
N SER A 151 -38.96 19.11 -45.70
CA SER A 151 -39.20 20.42 -45.10
C SER A 151 -37.89 21.06 -44.64
N THR A 152 -37.05 20.28 -43.93
CA THR A 152 -35.78 20.78 -43.39
C THR A 152 -34.82 21.18 -44.51
N ALA A 153 -34.73 20.38 -45.58
CA ALA A 153 -33.90 20.69 -46.74
C ALA A 153 -34.39 21.97 -47.47
N ASN A 154 -35.71 22.10 -47.65
CA ASN A 154 -36.32 23.27 -48.27
C ASN A 154 -36.10 24.55 -47.44
N ASP A 155 -36.20 24.46 -46.11
CA ASP A 155 -35.95 25.59 -45.21
C ASP A 155 -34.47 26.04 -45.22
N MET A 156 -33.55 25.14 -45.57
CA MET A 156 -32.14 25.45 -45.81
C MET A 156 -31.83 25.89 -47.25
N GLY A 157 -32.84 25.98 -48.12
CA GLY A 157 -32.66 26.33 -49.53
C GLY A 157 -32.00 25.22 -50.36
N ILE A 158 -32.00 23.97 -49.87
CA ILE A 158 -31.45 22.80 -50.56
C ILE A 158 -32.59 22.08 -51.28
N THR A 159 -32.51 21.98 -52.60
CA THR A 159 -33.46 21.21 -53.40
C THR A 159 -33.00 19.77 -53.48
N LEU A 160 -33.66 18.87 -52.75
CA LEU A 160 -33.45 17.43 -52.83
C LEU A 160 -34.49 16.79 -53.75
N SER A 161 -34.07 15.80 -54.52
CA SER A 161 -35.00 14.93 -55.26
C SER A 161 -35.73 13.98 -54.33
N ILE A 162 -36.88 13.46 -54.76
CA ILE A 162 -37.70 12.52 -53.98
C ILE A 162 -36.89 11.26 -53.62
N GLU A 163 -36.06 10.77 -54.55
CA GLU A 163 -35.17 9.63 -54.32
C GLU A 163 -34.12 9.93 -53.23
N GLU A 164 -33.56 11.14 -53.20
CA GLU A 164 -32.60 11.57 -52.18
C GLU A 164 -33.26 11.74 -50.80
N VAL A 165 -34.46 12.31 -50.75
CA VAL A 165 -35.23 12.46 -49.50
C VAL A 165 -35.56 11.10 -48.90
N THR A 166 -36.05 10.16 -49.72
CA THR A 166 -36.37 8.79 -49.28
C THR A 166 -35.11 8.06 -48.83
N ALA A 167 -34.01 8.15 -49.59
CA ALA A 167 -32.74 7.53 -49.19
C ALA A 167 -32.20 8.09 -47.87
N ILE A 168 -32.32 9.39 -47.62
CA ILE A 168 -31.89 10.01 -46.36
C ILE A 168 -32.81 9.58 -45.21
N ALA A 169 -34.12 9.56 -45.43
CA ALA A 169 -35.10 9.14 -44.42
C ALA A 169 -34.95 7.67 -44.02
N GLU A 170 -34.67 6.77 -44.98
CA GLU A 170 -34.40 5.35 -44.73
C GLU A 170 -33.11 5.11 -43.93
N ASN A 171 -32.09 5.97 -44.11
CA ASN A 171 -30.81 5.85 -43.40
C ASN A 171 -30.76 6.62 -42.07
N PHE A 172 -31.77 7.43 -41.77
CA PHE A 172 -31.81 8.30 -40.58
C PHE A 172 -31.83 7.49 -39.28
N ASP A 173 -32.58 6.39 -39.23
CA ASP A 173 -32.65 5.51 -38.05
C ASP A 173 -31.34 4.74 -37.82
N TYR A 174 -30.62 4.40 -38.89
CA TYR A 174 -29.41 3.57 -38.82
C TYR A 174 -28.28 4.28 -38.07
N ALA A 175 -28.16 5.61 -38.23
CA ALA A 175 -27.16 6.41 -37.52
C ALA A 175 -27.50 6.58 -36.02
N SER A 176 -28.79 6.71 -35.69
CA SER A 176 -29.28 6.85 -34.31
C SER A 176 -29.14 5.56 -33.52
N VAL A 177 -29.63 4.44 -34.06
CA VAL A 177 -29.64 3.13 -33.38
C VAL A 177 -28.22 2.59 -33.18
N ASN A 178 -27.31 2.85 -34.13
CA ASN A 178 -25.90 2.46 -33.99
C ASN A 178 -25.19 3.27 -32.90
N SER A 179 -25.53 4.55 -32.72
CA SER A 179 -24.91 5.41 -31.70
C SER A 179 -25.32 4.99 -30.28
N ASP A 180 -26.59 4.61 -30.06
CA ASP A 180 -27.05 4.15 -28.74
C ASP A 180 -26.38 2.83 -28.34
N TYR A 181 -26.15 1.92 -29.30
CA TYR A 181 -25.40 0.69 -29.07
C TYR A 181 -23.93 0.96 -28.71
N GLU A 182 -23.26 1.87 -29.43
CA GLU A 182 -21.88 2.27 -29.14
C GLU A 182 -21.76 2.94 -27.76
N ILE A 183 -22.72 3.76 -27.36
CA ILE A 183 -22.75 4.39 -26.03
C ILE A 183 -22.89 3.33 -24.93
N ALA A 184 -23.78 2.34 -25.11
CA ALA A 184 -23.94 1.25 -24.16
C ALA A 184 -22.68 0.38 -24.06
N GLU A 185 -21.97 0.16 -25.17
CA GLU A 185 -20.70 -0.56 -25.17
C GLU A 185 -19.59 0.22 -24.43
N ILE A 186 -19.53 1.54 -24.62
CA ILE A 186 -18.60 2.42 -23.89
C ILE A 186 -18.92 2.40 -22.39
N GLU A 187 -20.19 2.50 -21.99
CA GLU A 187 -20.61 2.43 -20.58
C GLU A 187 -20.21 1.09 -19.94
N SER A 188 -20.45 -0.01 -20.65
CA SER A 188 -20.04 -1.35 -20.22
C SER A 188 -18.52 -1.45 -20.05
N ALA A 189 -17.75 -0.93 -21.01
CA ALA A 189 -16.29 -0.94 -20.95
C ALA A 189 -15.73 -0.09 -19.79
N ILE A 190 -16.31 1.09 -19.54
CA ILE A 190 -15.94 1.93 -18.40
C ILE A 190 -16.26 1.21 -17.08
N THR A 191 -17.44 0.61 -16.99
CA THR A 191 -17.85 -0.14 -15.80
C THR A 191 -16.90 -1.31 -15.53
N ALA A 192 -16.57 -2.10 -16.55
CA ALA A 192 -15.61 -3.20 -16.44
C ALA A 192 -14.21 -2.71 -16.02
N PHE A 193 -13.76 -1.57 -16.55
CA PHE A 193 -12.48 -0.98 -16.17
C PHE A 193 -12.45 -0.54 -14.71
N VAL A 194 -13.51 0.11 -14.23
CA VAL A 194 -13.64 0.54 -12.84
C VAL A 194 -13.67 -0.68 -11.91
N GLN A 195 -14.43 -1.73 -12.24
CA GLN A 195 -14.45 -2.98 -11.48
C GLN A 195 -13.07 -3.64 -11.42
N HIS A 196 -12.37 -3.71 -12.54
CA HIS A 196 -11.02 -4.25 -12.59
C HIS A 196 -10.05 -3.41 -11.72
N LYS A 197 -10.10 -2.08 -11.80
CA LYS A 197 -9.28 -1.20 -10.95
C LYS A 197 -9.59 -1.39 -9.46
N ALA A 198 -10.87 -1.49 -9.09
CA ALA A 198 -11.28 -1.79 -7.72
C ALA A 198 -10.72 -3.15 -7.24
N GLN A 199 -10.76 -4.17 -8.09
CA GLN A 199 -10.22 -5.50 -7.78
C GLN A 199 -8.70 -5.47 -7.60
N VAL A 200 -7.96 -4.77 -8.46
CA VAL A 200 -6.50 -4.62 -8.34
C VAL A 200 -6.14 -3.90 -7.04
N THR A 201 -6.85 -2.83 -6.71
CA THR A 201 -6.64 -2.10 -5.44
C THR A 201 -6.93 -3.00 -4.23
N LYS A 202 -8.04 -3.75 -4.26
CA LYS A 202 -8.37 -4.73 -3.22
C LYS A 202 -7.26 -5.76 -3.03
N GLN A 203 -6.74 -6.33 -4.12
CA GLN A 203 -5.61 -7.28 -4.06
C GLN A 203 -4.35 -6.64 -3.46
N LYS A 204 -4.03 -5.41 -3.84
CA LYS A 204 -2.87 -4.68 -3.28
C LYS A 204 -3.01 -4.47 -1.78
N ILE A 205 -4.19 -4.08 -1.30
CA ILE A 205 -4.49 -3.94 0.13
C ILE A 205 -4.36 -5.28 0.84
N THR A 206 -4.93 -6.36 0.30
CA THR A 206 -4.82 -7.70 0.88
C THR A 206 -3.36 -8.14 1.00
N ASN A 207 -2.54 -7.94 -0.03
CA ASN A 207 -1.12 -8.28 -0.01
C ASN A 207 -0.34 -7.46 1.04
N MET A 208 -0.65 -6.17 1.17
CA MET A 208 -0.02 -5.31 2.16
C MET A 208 -0.37 -5.75 3.60
N VAL A 209 -1.64 -6.01 3.87
CA VAL A 209 -2.11 -6.51 5.18
C VAL A 209 -1.45 -7.84 5.50
N GLN A 210 -1.35 -8.74 4.51
CA GLN A 210 -0.69 -10.03 4.67
C GLN A 210 0.81 -9.87 5.00
N GLY A 211 1.52 -8.96 4.32
CA GLY A 211 2.93 -8.67 4.61
C GLY A 211 3.15 -8.09 6.02
N VAL A 212 2.22 -7.26 6.51
CA VAL A 212 2.25 -6.76 7.90
C VAL A 212 2.05 -7.92 8.88
N LYS A 213 1.06 -8.79 8.66
CA LYS A 213 0.82 -9.97 9.51
C LYS A 213 2.04 -10.88 9.58
N GLU A 214 2.65 -11.19 8.44
CA GLU A 214 3.87 -12.00 8.37
C GLU A 214 5.03 -11.38 9.13
N THR A 215 5.20 -10.06 9.01
CA THR A 215 6.24 -9.33 9.74
C THR A 215 6.02 -9.38 11.25
N VAL A 216 4.78 -9.19 11.71
CA VAL A 216 4.42 -9.29 13.13
C VAL A 216 4.68 -10.71 13.64
N THR A 217 4.21 -11.74 12.94
CA THR A 217 4.45 -13.15 13.32
C THR A 217 5.95 -13.48 13.35
N ARG A 218 6.73 -12.97 12.39
CA ARG A 218 8.18 -13.16 12.38
C ARG A 218 8.83 -12.54 13.62
N LEU A 219 8.51 -11.28 13.92
CA LEU A 219 9.07 -10.57 15.08
C LEU A 219 8.64 -11.21 16.40
N ASP A 220 7.41 -11.69 16.50
CA ASP A 220 6.92 -12.38 17.69
C ASP A 220 7.67 -13.70 17.94
N ASN A 221 7.94 -14.45 16.86
CA ASN A 221 8.78 -15.65 16.92
C ASN A 221 10.23 -15.33 17.30
N GLU A 222 10.83 -14.28 16.72
CA GLU A 222 12.19 -13.83 17.07
C GLU A 222 12.28 -13.40 18.54
N ASN A 223 11.31 -12.62 19.03
CA ASN A 223 11.24 -12.21 20.43
C ASN A 223 11.09 -13.41 21.36
N SER A 224 10.21 -14.36 21.00
CA SER A 224 10.05 -15.60 21.76
C SER A 224 11.33 -16.44 21.81
N GLN A 225 12.10 -16.50 20.72
CA GLN A 225 13.39 -17.19 20.69
C GLN A 225 14.41 -16.48 21.58
N LEU A 226 14.54 -15.15 21.48
CA LEU A 226 15.44 -14.36 22.31
C LEU A 226 15.12 -14.51 23.80
N LEU A 227 13.84 -14.51 24.17
CA LEU A 227 13.41 -14.73 25.55
C LEU A 227 13.79 -16.13 26.03
N ASN A 228 13.57 -17.17 25.22
CA ASN A 228 13.95 -18.54 25.57
C ASN A 228 15.47 -18.70 25.73
N ASP A 229 16.24 -18.10 24.81
CA ASP A 229 17.71 -18.14 24.87
C ASP A 229 18.24 -17.40 26.10
N GLY A 230 17.70 -16.21 26.39
CA GLY A 230 18.04 -15.43 27.58
C GLY A 230 17.70 -16.17 28.88
N LEU A 231 16.52 -16.79 28.97
CA LEU A 231 16.14 -17.60 30.13
C LEU A 231 17.06 -18.83 30.30
N ARG A 232 17.48 -19.44 29.20
CA ARG A 232 18.42 -20.57 29.22
C ARG A 232 19.81 -20.13 29.68
N GLU A 233 20.28 -18.98 29.22
CA GLU A 233 21.54 -18.38 29.65
C GLU A 233 21.54 -18.07 31.14
N ILE A 234 20.50 -17.38 31.63
CA ILE A 234 20.33 -17.07 33.06
C ILE A 234 20.36 -18.35 33.91
N ASN A 235 19.65 -19.40 33.49
CA ASN A 235 19.67 -20.67 34.21
C ASN A 235 21.07 -21.31 34.26
N ASN A 236 21.80 -21.25 33.14
CA ASN A 236 23.18 -21.74 33.09
C ASN A 236 24.11 -20.94 34.01
N ASP A 237 23.93 -19.63 34.08
CA ASP A 237 24.72 -18.76 34.94
C ASP A 237 24.41 -18.93 36.42
N ILE A 238 23.14 -19.15 36.79
CA ILE A 238 22.75 -19.52 38.15
C ILE A 238 23.43 -20.84 38.57
N LYS A 239 23.44 -21.85 37.68
CA LYS A 239 24.11 -23.14 37.95
C LYS A 239 25.62 -22.94 38.11
N ARG A 240 26.24 -22.17 37.22
CA ARG A 240 27.69 -21.87 37.26
C ARG A 240 28.07 -21.09 38.52
N GLY A 241 27.29 -20.06 38.86
CA GLY A 241 27.46 -19.27 40.08
C GLY A 241 27.34 -20.13 41.34
N SER A 242 26.35 -21.03 41.39
CA SER A 242 26.18 -21.98 42.49
C SER A 242 27.36 -22.94 42.64
N GLN A 243 27.92 -23.43 41.52
CA GLN A 243 29.11 -24.28 41.54
C GLN A 243 30.34 -23.51 42.02
N LYS A 244 30.56 -22.28 41.50
CA LYS A 244 31.65 -21.40 41.93
C LYS A 244 31.55 -21.10 43.43
N PHE A 245 30.38 -20.71 43.92
CA PHE A 245 30.13 -20.46 45.34
C PHE A 245 30.47 -21.68 46.20
N LYS A 246 29.94 -22.87 45.85
CA LYS A 246 30.27 -24.12 46.57
C LYS A 246 31.77 -24.41 46.57
N SER A 247 32.46 -24.16 45.46
CA SER A 247 33.92 -24.34 45.38
C SER A 247 34.67 -23.36 46.30
N SER A 248 34.28 -22.07 46.29
CA SER A 248 34.87 -21.04 47.16
C SER A 248 34.65 -21.34 48.64
N VAL A 249 33.43 -21.74 49.02
CA VAL A 249 33.10 -22.13 50.40
C VAL A 249 33.95 -23.33 50.84
N ARG A 250 34.11 -24.36 50.00
CA ARG A 250 34.98 -25.51 50.33
C ARG A 250 36.43 -25.11 50.48
N THR A 251 36.94 -24.23 49.63
CA THR A 251 38.32 -23.73 49.72
C THR A 251 38.53 -22.95 51.01
N ALA A 252 37.60 -22.06 51.37
CA ALA A 252 37.65 -21.33 52.63
C ALA A 252 37.63 -22.28 53.84
N LEU A 253 36.69 -23.24 53.87
CA LEU A 253 36.61 -24.25 54.94
C LEU A 253 37.91 -25.06 55.08
N LYS A 254 38.57 -25.40 53.97
CA LYS A 254 39.87 -26.09 54.00
C LYS A 254 40.98 -25.21 54.59
N ALA A 255 40.97 -23.90 54.34
CA ALA A 255 41.96 -22.97 54.90
C ALA A 255 41.80 -22.79 56.42
N PHE A 256 40.58 -22.92 56.93
CA PHE A 256 40.27 -22.85 58.37
C PHE A 256 40.34 -24.22 59.09
N ALA A 257 40.53 -25.32 58.36
CA ALA A 257 40.71 -26.63 58.97
C ALA A 257 42.08 -26.66 59.68
N LEU A 258 42.06 -26.71 61.01
CA LEU A 258 43.28 -26.85 61.81
C LEU A 258 44.02 -28.14 61.43
N PRO A 259 45.37 -28.14 61.39
CA PRO A 259 46.12 -29.36 61.19
C PRO A 259 45.74 -30.37 62.28
N PRO A 260 45.65 -31.68 61.96
CA PRO A 260 45.38 -32.69 62.97
C PRO A 260 46.44 -32.55 64.07
N SER A 261 46.01 -32.15 65.27
CA SER A 261 46.86 -32.05 66.43
C SER A 261 47.52 -33.42 66.63
N LYS A 262 48.84 -33.50 66.46
CA LYS A 262 49.61 -34.68 66.85
C LYS A 262 49.49 -34.81 68.36
N THR A 263 48.52 -35.59 68.83
CA THR A 263 48.50 -36.11 70.20
C THR A 263 49.61 -37.14 70.29
N GLY A 264 50.74 -36.73 70.85
CA GLY A 264 51.81 -37.57 71.35
C GLY A 264 51.92 -37.37 72.85
#